data_AF-A0A7X3U302-F1
#
_entry.id   AF-A0A7X3U302-F1
#
_cell.length_a   1.000
_cell.length_b   1.000
_cell.length_c   1.000
_cell.angle_alpha   90.00
_cell.angle_beta   90.00
_cell.angle_gamma   90.00
#
_symmetry.space_group_name_H-M   'P 1'
#
loop_
_entity.id
_entity.type
_entity.pdbx_description
1 polymer ?
#
loop_
_entity_poly.entity_id
_entity_poly.type
_entity_poly.pdbx_seq_one_letter_code
_entity_poly.pdbx_strand_id
1 'polypeptide(L)'
;MSMLVVAPITAEFEALAGAFGERWGSPVLREAGRVAVREYEAAGVILAEGGFGKVQYGVTTQHLLDHLPDVDLVVCAGVAGALADSVGVGDVVVATATVEHDFYSEVLRRVPPRIDG
;
A
#
# COMPACT_ATOMS: atom_id res chain seq x y z
N MET A 1 -4.82 -9.47 14.69
CA MET A 1 -5.47 -8.77 13.58
C MET A 1 -4.81 -7.43 13.42
N SER A 2 -3.90 -7.33 12.45
CA SER A 2 -3.16 -6.09 12.15
C SER A 2 -3.39 -5.68 10.70
N MET A 3 -3.38 -4.37 10.45
CA MET A 3 -3.50 -3.78 9.11
C MET A 3 -2.11 -3.36 8.63
N LEU A 4 -1.72 -3.79 7.44
CA LEU A 4 -0.52 -3.31 6.77
C LEU A 4 -0.90 -2.17 5.81
N VAL A 5 -0.35 -0.98 6.03
CA VAL A 5 -0.45 0.15 5.10
C VAL A 5 0.87 0.26 4.34
N VAL A 6 0.80 0.26 3.00
CA VAL A 6 1.99 0.33 2.13
C VAL A 6 1.95 1.62 1.32
N ALA A 7 2.95 2.48 1.51
CA ALA A 7 3.12 3.72 0.76
C ALA A 7 4.17 3.56 -0.34
N PRO A 8 3.93 4.02 -1.59
CA PRO A 8 4.87 3.77 -2.69
C PRO A 8 6.20 4.49 -2.55
N ILE A 9 6.20 5.78 -2.21
CA ILE A 9 7.44 6.58 -2.12
C ILE A 9 7.64 7.19 -0.73
N THR A 10 8.89 7.53 -0.40
CA THR A 10 9.28 8.11 0.90
C THR A 10 8.47 9.34 1.29
N ALA A 11 8.15 10.22 0.32
CA ALA A 11 7.36 11.42 0.61
C ALA A 11 5.94 11.09 1.12
N GLU A 12 5.30 10.07 0.55
CA GLU A 12 3.96 9.62 0.98
C GLU A 12 4.06 8.85 2.30
N PHE A 13 5.09 8.00 2.45
CA PHE A 13 5.37 7.28 3.68
C PHE A 13 5.54 8.24 4.86
N GLU A 14 6.37 9.27 4.73
CA GLU A 14 6.60 10.23 5.81
C GLU A 14 5.37 11.11 6.09
N ALA A 15 4.60 11.49 5.06
CA ALA A 15 3.35 12.22 5.25
C ALA A 15 2.34 11.39 6.07
N LEU A 16 2.15 10.11 5.72
CA LEU A 16 1.28 9.20 6.47
C LEU A 16 1.82 8.95 7.88
N ALA A 17 3.13 8.74 8.02
CA ALA A 17 3.73 8.53 9.34
C ALA A 17 3.60 9.75 10.24
N GLY A 18 3.69 10.97 9.70
CA GLY A 18 3.42 12.20 10.43
C GLY A 18 1.98 12.24 10.96
N ALA A 19 1.00 12.00 10.08
CA ALA A 19 -0.41 11.97 10.47
C ALA A 19 -0.72 10.86 11.49
N PHE A 20 -0.11 9.69 11.34
CA PHE A 20 -0.25 8.57 12.28
C PHE A 20 0.40 8.92 13.63
N GLY A 21 1.56 9.57 13.61
CA GLY A 21 2.24 10.07 14.80
C GLY A 21 1.39 11.07 15.60
N GLU A 22 0.75 12.01 14.92
CA GLU A 22 -0.18 12.97 15.54
C GLU A 22 -1.40 12.28 16.16
N ARG A 23 -1.91 11.23 15.50
CA ARG A 23 -3.16 10.56 15.91
C ARG A 23 -2.98 9.48 16.96
N TRP A 24 -1.90 8.70 16.86
CA TRP A 24 -1.65 7.47 17.62
C TRP A 24 -0.34 7.48 18.40
N GLY A 25 0.44 8.56 18.32
CA GLY A 25 1.71 8.71 19.03
C GLY A 25 2.88 8.04 18.32
N SER A 26 4.00 7.93 19.03
CA SER A 26 5.24 7.41 18.45
C SER A 26 5.13 5.95 18.02
N PRO A 27 5.61 5.58 16.82
CA PRO A 27 5.65 4.19 16.40
C PRO A 27 6.78 3.42 17.08
N VAL A 28 6.62 2.10 17.13
CA VAL A 28 7.72 1.15 17.32
C VAL A 28 8.38 0.91 15.97
N LEU A 29 9.70 1.13 15.89
CA LEU A 29 10.48 0.81 14.71
C LEU A 29 10.94 -0.64 14.77
N ARG A 30 10.69 -1.41 13.71
CA ARG A 30 11.21 -2.78 13.58
C ARG A 30 11.45 -3.17 12.13
N GLU A 31 12.05 -4.33 11.92
CA GLU A 31 12.20 -4.93 10.59
C GLU A 31 11.21 -6.09 10.40
N ALA A 32 10.56 -6.12 9.24
CA ALA A 32 9.81 -7.26 8.73
C ALA A 32 10.66 -7.93 7.63
N GLY A 33 11.43 -8.94 8.04
CA GLY A 33 12.49 -9.51 7.19
C GLY A 33 13.61 -8.51 6.94
N ARG A 34 13.62 -7.85 5.77
CA ARG A 34 14.65 -6.87 5.36
C ARG A 34 14.08 -5.47 5.11
N VAL A 35 12.82 -5.25 5.49
CA VAL A 35 12.11 -3.99 5.27
C VAL A 35 11.84 -3.36 6.62
N ALA A 36 12.26 -2.10 6.80
CA ALA A 36 11.93 -1.33 7.99
C ALA A 36 10.44 -0.93 7.98
N VAL A 37 9.77 -1.08 9.12
CA VAL A 37 8.36 -0.74 9.30
C VAL A 37 8.16 0.10 10.56
N ARG A 38 7.08 0.90 10.55
CA ARG A 38 6.61 1.67 11.70
C ARG A 38 5.31 1.06 12.21
N GLU A 39 5.33 0.52 13.42
CA GLU A 39 4.16 -0.09 14.04
C GLU A 39 3.51 0.85 15.06
N TYR A 40 2.23 1.09 14.88
CA TYR A 40 1.39 1.89 15.77
C TYR A 40 0.47 0.93 16.53
N GLU A 41 0.96 0.39 17.65
CA GLU A 41 0.25 -0.63 18.45
C GLU A 41 -1.15 -0.18 18.88
N ALA A 42 -1.30 1.09 19.26
CA ALA A 42 -2.58 1.69 19.67
C ALA A 42 -3.66 1.62 18.57
N ALA A 43 -3.25 1.46 17.31
CA ALA A 43 -4.13 1.36 16.15
C ALA A 43 -4.12 -0.03 15.49
N GLY A 44 -3.22 -0.93 15.87
CA GLY A 44 -3.00 -2.19 15.17
C GLY A 44 -2.57 -1.99 13.71
N VAL A 45 -1.81 -0.93 13.43
CA VAL A 45 -1.38 -0.54 12.07
C VAL A 45 0.13 -0.69 11.94
N ILE A 46 0.57 -1.31 10.85
CA ILE A 46 1.96 -1.39 10.42
C ILE A 46 2.10 -0.59 9.14
N LEU A 47 2.99 0.39 9.11
CA LEU A 47 3.27 1.22 7.94
C LEU A 47 4.63 0.83 7.33
N ALA A 48 4.66 0.62 6.02
CA ALA A 48 5.86 0.28 5.27
C ALA A 48 5.97 1.08 3.96
N GLU A 49 7.20 1.28 3.47
CA GLU A 49 7.45 1.80 2.12
C GLU A 49 7.51 0.62 1.13
N GLY A 50 6.70 0.64 0.08
CA GLY A 50 6.61 -0.41 -0.93
C GLY A 50 7.59 -0.26 -2.10
N GLY A 51 8.02 0.97 -2.38
CA GLY A 51 8.85 1.30 -3.54
C GLY A 51 8.04 1.64 -4.81
N PHE A 52 8.73 2.10 -5.85
CA PHE A 52 8.11 2.66 -7.04
C PHE A 52 7.92 1.62 -8.15
N GLY A 53 6.72 1.58 -8.73
CA GLY A 53 6.37 0.71 -9.85
C GLY A 53 5.92 -0.69 -9.43
N LYS A 54 5.18 -1.35 -10.33
CA LYS A 54 4.43 -2.60 -10.05
C LYS A 54 5.29 -3.73 -9.48
N VAL A 55 6.49 -3.94 -10.04
CA VAL A 55 7.38 -5.04 -9.62
C VAL A 55 7.90 -4.82 -8.21
N GLN A 56 8.47 -3.64 -7.94
CA GLN A 56 9.02 -3.34 -6.62
C GLN A 56 7.91 -3.36 -5.57
N TYR A 57 6.82 -2.65 -5.83
CA TYR A 57 5.69 -2.56 -4.90
C TYR A 57 5.08 -3.93 -4.59
N GLY A 58 4.87 -4.77 -5.61
CA GLY A 58 4.35 -6.13 -5.45
C GLY A 58 5.29 -7.06 -4.68
N VAL A 59 6.58 -7.08 -5.04
CA VAL A 59 7.58 -7.92 -4.35
C VAL A 59 7.77 -7.50 -2.90
N THR A 60 7.84 -6.20 -2.63
CA THR A 60 7.95 -5.68 -1.26
C THR A 60 6.71 -6.05 -0.43
N THR A 61 5.51 -5.90 -0.99
CA THR A 61 4.26 -6.23 -0.29
C THR A 61 4.19 -7.73 0.03
N GLN A 62 4.54 -8.61 -0.93
CA GLN A 62 4.60 -10.04 -0.67
C GLN A 62 5.64 -10.39 0.41
N HIS A 63 6.84 -9.82 0.32
CA HIS A 63 7.89 -10.04 1.32
C HIS A 63 7.44 -9.60 2.72
N LEU A 64 6.72 -8.48 2.84
CA LEU A 64 6.14 -8.03 4.11
C LEU A 64 5.11 -9.04 4.64
N LEU A 65 4.20 -9.53 3.80
CA LEU A 65 3.20 -10.54 4.18
C LEU A 65 3.83 -11.85 4.64
N ASP A 66 4.92 -12.28 4.00
CA ASP A 66 5.66 -13.49 4.41
C ASP A 66 6.28 -13.36 5.82
N HIS A 67 6.54 -12.13 6.29
CA HIS A 67 7.19 -11.85 7.58
C HIS A 67 6.23 -11.24 8.62
N LEU A 68 4.96 -11.04 8.28
CA LEU A 68 3.93 -10.45 9.12
C LEU A 68 2.69 -11.35 9.14
N PRO A 69 2.75 -12.52 9.82
CA PRO A 69 1.71 -13.56 9.72
C PRO A 69 0.35 -13.15 10.31
N ASP A 70 0.30 -12.09 11.12
CA ASP A 70 -0.93 -11.58 11.76
C ASP A 70 -1.59 -10.42 10.98
N VAL A 71 -1.15 -10.17 9.75
CA VAL A 71 -1.74 -9.16 8.85
C VAL A 71 -2.91 -9.80 8.11
N ASP A 72 -4.09 -9.19 8.26
CA ASP A 72 -5.33 -9.67 7.64
C ASP A 72 -5.87 -8.72 6.57
N LEU A 73 -5.28 -7.52 6.47
CA LEU A 73 -5.64 -6.50 5.49
C LEU A 73 -4.41 -5.72 5.05
N VAL A 74 -4.30 -5.52 3.73
CA VAL A 74 -3.33 -4.59 3.13
C VAL A 74 -4.08 -3.38 2.57
N VAL A 75 -3.61 -2.18 2.91
CA VAL A 75 -4.09 -0.91 2.37
C VAL A 75 -2.96 -0.28 1.55
N CYS A 76 -3.17 -0.18 0.24
CA CYS A 76 -2.29 0.58 -0.65
C CYS A 76 -2.68 2.06 -0.57
N ALA A 77 -1.82 2.89 0.02
CA ALA A 77 -2.11 4.31 0.24
C ALA A 77 -1.06 5.19 -0.45
N GLY A 78 -1.51 6.14 -1.25
CA GLY A 78 -0.65 7.07 -1.99
C GLY A 78 -1.48 8.10 -2.74
N VAL A 79 -0.82 8.93 -3.55
CA VAL A 79 -1.49 9.93 -4.39
C VAL A 79 -1.81 9.36 -5.78
N ALA A 80 -2.84 9.90 -6.42
CA ALA A 80 -3.25 9.53 -7.76
C ALA A 80 -3.71 10.76 -8.57
N GLY A 81 -3.67 10.64 -9.90
CA GLY A 81 -4.24 11.63 -10.81
C GLY A 81 -5.72 11.37 -11.08
N ALA A 82 -6.55 12.40 -10.99
CA ALA A 82 -7.97 12.30 -11.32
C ALA A 82 -8.19 12.13 -12.83
N LEU A 83 -9.03 11.16 -13.20
CA LEU A 83 -9.52 10.97 -14.58
C LEU A 83 -10.99 11.37 -14.73
N ALA A 84 -11.74 11.46 -13.64
CA ALA A 84 -13.13 11.86 -13.62
C ALA A 84 -13.26 13.32 -13.20
N ASP A 85 -14.02 14.12 -13.95
CA ASP A 85 -14.24 15.54 -13.67
C ASP A 85 -14.87 15.83 -12.30
N SER A 86 -15.52 14.82 -11.71
CA SER A 86 -16.12 14.91 -10.38
C SER A 86 -15.12 14.76 -9.23
N VAL A 87 -13.85 14.47 -9.51
CA VAL A 87 -12.80 14.26 -8.49
C VAL A 87 -11.85 15.46 -8.51
N GLY A 88 -11.85 16.23 -7.42
CA GLY A 88 -11.00 17.39 -7.22
C GLY A 88 -9.65 17.07 -6.58
N VAL A 89 -8.74 18.05 -6.60
CA VAL A 89 -7.48 17.97 -5.87
C VAL A 89 -7.75 17.93 -4.37
N GLY A 90 -7.21 16.91 -3.70
CA GLY A 90 -7.37 16.71 -2.26
C GLY A 90 -8.54 15.77 -1.88
N ASP A 91 -9.36 15.36 -2.85
CA ASP A 91 -10.38 14.35 -2.60
C ASP A 91 -9.74 12.98 -2.32
N VAL A 92 -10.32 12.26 -1.36
CA VAL A 92 -9.91 10.89 -1.03
C VAL A 92 -10.72 9.92 -1.89
N VAL A 93 -10.03 9.09 -2.65
CA VAL A 93 -10.63 8.07 -3.51
C VAL A 93 -10.32 6.69 -2.97
N VAL A 94 -11.33 5.84 -2.85
CA VAL A 94 -11.19 4.43 -2.50
C VAL A 94 -11.44 3.61 -3.76
N ALA A 95 -10.46 2.81 -4.17
CA ALA A 95 -10.61 1.95 -5.33
C ALA A 95 -11.60 0.81 -5.01
N THR A 96 -12.65 0.68 -5.83
CA THR A 96 -13.56 -0.48 -5.80
C THR A 96 -13.11 -1.59 -6.74
N ALA A 97 -12.26 -1.26 -7.71
CA ALA A 97 -11.61 -2.18 -8.65
C ALA A 97 -10.31 -1.53 -9.15
N THR A 98 -9.35 -2.36 -9.56
CA THR A 98 -8.08 -1.90 -10.17
C THR A 98 -7.81 -2.68 -11.45
N VAL A 99 -7.11 -2.04 -12.39
CA VAL A 99 -6.70 -2.65 -13.66
C VAL A 99 -5.29 -2.21 -14.03
N GLU A 100 -4.56 -3.09 -14.70
CA GLU A 100 -3.30 -2.72 -15.36
C GLU A 100 -3.61 -2.18 -16.76
N HIS A 101 -3.72 -0.86 -16.90
CA HIS A 101 -4.18 -0.21 -18.14
C HIS A 101 -3.19 -0.32 -19.32
N ASP A 102 -1.93 -0.60 -19.02
CA ASP A 102 -0.81 -0.83 -19.94
C ASP A 102 -0.59 -2.32 -20.25
N PHE A 103 -1.48 -3.20 -19.77
CA PHE A 103 -1.43 -4.62 -20.08
C PHE A 103 -2.21 -4.95 -21.37
N TYR A 104 -1.48 -5.28 -22.43
CA TYR A 104 -2.06 -5.61 -23.74
C TYR A 104 -2.28 -7.13 -23.90
N SER A 105 -3.51 -7.59 -23.64
CA SER A 105 -3.88 -9.01 -23.69
C SER A 105 -3.80 -9.64 -25.09
N GLU A 106 -3.84 -8.85 -26.16
CA GLU A 106 -3.78 -9.36 -27.54
C GLU A 106 -2.41 -9.98 -27.88
N VAL A 107 -1.36 -9.60 -27.15
CA VAL A 107 -0.01 -10.15 -27.30
C VAL A 107 0.17 -11.44 -26.47
N LEU A 108 -0.60 -11.62 -25.41
CA LEU A 108 -0.46 -12.72 -24.45
C LEU A 108 -1.78 -13.49 -24.31
N ARG A 109 -1.95 -14.56 -25.10
CA ARG A 109 -3.22 -15.32 -25.21
C ARG A 109 -3.70 -16.03 -23.93
N ARG A 110 -2.94 -16.01 -22.83
CA ARG A 110 -3.33 -16.56 -21.52
C ARG A 110 -2.55 -15.86 -20.40
N VAL A 111 -3.21 -15.04 -19.58
CA VAL A 111 -2.65 -14.63 -18.28
C VAL A 111 -3.77 -14.54 -17.22
N PRO A 112 -3.85 -15.50 -16.27
CA PRO A 112 -4.54 -15.32 -15.00
C PRO A 112 -3.59 -14.75 -13.91
N PRO A 113 -4.09 -14.28 -12.75
CA PRO A 113 -5.49 -14.32 -12.33
C PRO A 113 -6.20 -12.97 -12.38
N ARG A 114 -7.47 -13.01 -12.77
CA ARG A 114 -8.45 -12.04 -12.29
C ARG A 114 -8.72 -12.40 -10.84
N ILE A 115 -8.47 -11.46 -9.93
CA ILE A 115 -8.95 -11.56 -8.55
C ILE A 115 -10.21 -10.73 -8.51
N ASP A 116 -11.36 -11.40 -8.63
CA ASP A 116 -12.63 -10.78 -8.30
C ASP A 116 -12.64 -10.56 -6.77
N GLY A 117 -13.00 -9.35 -6.34
CA GLY A 117 -13.03 -8.95 -4.94
C GLY A 117 -14.09 -9.64 -4.11
#